data_AF-A0A7V2U0M4-F1
#
_entry.id   AF-A0A7V2U0M4-F1
#
_cell.length_a   1.000
_cell.length_b   1.000
_cell.length_c   1.000
_cell.angle_alpha   90.00
_cell.angle_beta   90.00
_cell.angle_gamma   90.00
#
_symmetry.space_group_name_H-M   'P 1'
#
loop_
_entity.id
_entity.type
_entity.pdbx_description
1 polymer ?
#
loop_
_entity_poly.entity_id
_entity_poly.type
_entity_poly.pdbx_seq_one_letter_code
_entity_poly.pdbx_strand_id
1 'polypeptide(L)'
;KAVCRQGDPGDSLYIISHGRVAVIRQTPGKEKSVLNELGEGEFFGEFGFFANSRRQATVETLTETDILEINRADLAKIIREFPSVSRVLFKFYRERVLDNLLAGSALFQTFSPKERRGILEAVRLEEFPAGSLVMEEGAPGDCLYVLKSGEVEVFTLGRENEKIPLAVLKEGDYFGEISLLTGRPRTASVRALRDCELVRLDKKEFDRIVTLHPETLRVLENSLQARLESKLRMLGVFRDSPAKEGMI
;
A
#
# COMPACT_ATOMS: atom_id res chain seq x y z
N LYS A 1 -13.38 18.45 19.78
CA LYS A 1 -12.24 19.37 20.13
C LYS A 1 -10.95 18.72 19.67
N ALA A 2 -9.98 19.46 19.11
CA ALA A 2 -8.70 18.87 18.69
C ALA A 2 -7.84 18.48 19.90
N VAL A 3 -7.35 17.24 19.91
CA VAL A 3 -6.39 16.70 20.88
C VAL A 3 -4.96 17.00 20.43
N CYS A 4 -4.65 16.77 19.16
CA CYS A 4 -3.43 17.20 18.50
C CYS A 4 -3.73 17.60 17.06
N ARG A 5 -2.89 18.45 16.44
CA ARG A 5 -3.09 18.89 15.05
C ARG A 5 -2.02 18.32 14.13
N GLN A 6 -2.42 18.08 12.88
CA GLN A 6 -1.49 17.74 11.82
C GLN A 6 -0.38 18.80 11.72
N GLY A 7 0.87 18.34 11.65
CA GLY A 7 2.05 19.21 11.64
C GLY A 7 2.61 19.55 13.03
N ASP A 8 1.91 19.27 14.13
CA ASP A 8 2.49 19.44 15.47
C ASP A 8 3.67 18.47 15.70
N PRO A 9 4.55 18.73 16.68
CA PRO A 9 5.53 17.74 17.12
C PRO A 9 4.87 16.41 17.51
N GLY A 10 5.52 15.31 17.10
CA GLY A 10 5.10 13.94 17.43
C GLY A 10 5.83 13.40 18.65
N ASP A 11 5.55 13.94 19.83
CA ASP A 11 6.31 13.68 21.07
C ASP A 11 5.51 12.98 22.18
N SER A 12 4.23 12.68 21.96
CA SER A 12 3.39 11.95 22.91
C SER A 12 2.57 10.84 22.24
N LEU A 13 2.37 9.75 22.99
CA LEU A 13 1.41 8.70 22.73
C LEU A 13 0.14 8.98 23.55
N TYR A 14 -1.03 8.79 22.96
CA TYR A 14 -2.32 9.01 23.61
C TYR A 14 -3.14 7.73 23.61
N ILE A 15 -3.67 7.33 24.77
CA ILE A 15 -4.53 6.16 24.94
C ILE A 15 -5.92 6.63 25.34
N ILE A 16 -6.96 6.15 24.66
CA ILE A 16 -8.34 6.52 24.91
C ILE A 16 -8.88 5.61 26.02
N SER A 17 -9.09 6.17 27.22
CA SER A 17 -9.67 5.44 28.34
C SER A 17 -11.20 5.44 28.32
N HIS A 18 -11.81 6.44 27.68
CA HIS A 18 -13.25 6.52 27.46
C HIS A 18 -13.54 7.47 26.30
N GLY A 19 -14.62 7.22 25.54
CA GLY A 19 -15.05 8.08 24.44
C GLY A 19 -14.53 7.70 23.06
N ARG A 20 -14.67 8.61 22.09
CA ARG A 20 -14.29 8.38 20.69
C ARG A 20 -13.65 9.61 20.07
N VAL A 21 -12.70 9.38 19.17
CA VAL A 21 -12.01 10.42 18.39
C VAL A 21 -12.00 10.09 16.90
N ALA A 22 -11.96 11.12 16.06
CA ALA A 22 -11.73 11.00 14.62
C ALA A 22 -10.29 11.40 14.30
N VAL A 23 -9.64 10.61 13.44
CA VAL A 23 -8.34 10.91 12.84
C VAL A 23 -8.58 11.54 11.47
N ILE A 24 -8.19 12.80 11.32
CA ILE A 24 -8.52 13.63 10.17
C ILE A 24 -7.23 14.05 9.47
N ARG A 25 -7.11 13.75 8.18
CA ARG A 25 -6.02 14.26 7.34
C ARG A 25 -6.54 15.40 6.48
N GLN A 26 -5.78 16.50 6.52
CA GLN A 26 -6.00 17.67 5.70
C GLN A 26 -4.84 17.79 4.70
N THR A 27 -5.17 17.66 3.42
CA THR A 27 -4.22 17.91 2.32
C THR A 27 -4.50 19.30 1.75
N PRO A 28 -3.48 20.14 1.51
CA PRO A 28 -3.70 21.45 0.89
C PRO A 28 -4.51 21.34 -0.40
N GLY A 29 -5.60 22.11 -0.51
CA GLY A 29 -6.47 22.10 -1.69
C GLY A 29 -7.43 20.90 -1.81
N LYS A 30 -7.49 20.01 -0.82
CA LYS A 30 -8.51 18.94 -0.73
C LYS A 30 -9.38 19.10 0.50
N GLU A 31 -10.58 18.54 0.44
CA GLU A 31 -11.45 18.44 1.61
C GLU A 31 -10.80 17.63 2.74
N LYS A 32 -11.24 17.90 3.96
CA LYS A 32 -10.85 17.11 5.13
C LYS A 32 -11.34 15.67 4.94
N SER A 33 -10.42 14.73 5.08
CA SER A 33 -10.72 13.30 5.01
C SER A 33 -10.64 12.68 6.39
N VAL A 34 -11.71 12.03 6.84
CA VAL A 34 -11.67 11.19 8.04
C VAL A 34 -10.99 9.88 7.62
N LEU A 35 -9.78 9.67 8.15
CA LEU A 35 -9.01 8.46 7.89
C LEU A 35 -9.53 7.28 8.71
N ASN A 36 -9.90 7.54 9.97
CA ASN A 36 -10.37 6.51 10.89
C ASN A 36 -11.10 7.13 12.10
N GLU A 37 -11.89 6.31 12.79
CA GLU A 37 -12.42 6.60 14.12
C GLU A 37 -11.80 5.65 15.13
N LEU A 38 -11.40 6.17 16.29
CA LEU A 38 -10.80 5.38 17.37
C LEU A 38 -11.67 5.46 18.62
N GLY A 39 -11.81 4.35 19.31
CA GLY A 39 -12.60 4.21 20.53
C GLY A 39 -11.78 3.80 21.74
N GLU A 40 -12.50 3.40 22.79
CA GLU A 40 -11.93 2.95 24.07
C GLU A 40 -10.92 1.81 23.89
N GLY A 41 -9.77 1.92 24.56
CA GLY A 41 -8.66 0.97 24.49
C GLY A 41 -7.74 1.17 23.28
N GLU A 42 -8.14 1.95 22.27
CA GLU A 42 -7.28 2.30 21.14
C GLU A 42 -6.37 3.49 21.48
N PHE A 43 -5.29 3.63 20.70
CA PHE A 43 -4.30 4.68 20.89
C PHE A 43 -3.87 5.31 19.57
N PHE A 44 -3.29 6.50 19.68
CA PHE A 44 -2.74 7.26 18.57
C PHE A 44 -1.48 8.04 18.97
N GLY A 45 -0.72 8.47 17.96
CA GLY A 45 0.49 9.27 18.15
C GLY A 45 1.79 8.48 18.13
N GLU A 46 1.70 7.16 17.94
CA GLU A 46 2.81 6.22 17.84
C GLU A 46 3.78 6.53 16.68
N PHE A 47 3.30 7.16 15.60
CA PHE A 47 4.13 7.59 14.47
C PHE A 47 5.26 8.52 14.88
N GLY A 48 4.96 9.45 15.80
CA GLY A 48 5.96 10.40 16.29
C GLY A 48 7.11 9.68 16.98
N PHE A 49 6.82 8.58 17.68
CA PHE A 49 7.82 7.79 18.38
C PHE A 49 8.76 7.04 17.40
N PHE A 50 8.21 6.33 16.41
CA PHE A 50 9.01 5.47 15.51
C PHE A 50 9.62 6.18 14.30
N ALA A 51 8.88 7.11 13.69
CA ALA A 51 9.32 7.79 12.48
C ALA A 51 9.98 9.15 12.75
N ASN A 52 10.12 9.53 14.03
CA ASN A 52 10.55 10.86 14.48
C ASN A 52 9.90 11.99 13.66
N SER A 53 8.61 11.82 13.37
CA SER A 53 7.89 12.65 12.43
C SER A 53 6.90 13.59 13.14
N ARG A 54 6.54 14.68 12.45
CA ARG A 54 5.43 15.54 12.87
C ARG A 54 4.12 14.75 12.77
N ARG A 55 3.09 15.17 13.51
CA ARG A 55 1.76 14.57 13.47
C ARG A 55 1.26 14.51 12.02
N GLN A 56 0.95 13.30 11.54
CA GLN A 56 0.51 13.05 10.16
C GLN A 56 -0.97 13.37 9.92
N ALA A 57 -1.73 13.56 11.00
CA ALA A 57 -3.15 13.84 11.02
C ALA A 57 -3.51 14.65 12.26
N THR A 58 -4.63 15.36 12.19
CA THR A 58 -5.31 15.97 13.34
C THR A 58 -6.19 14.92 14.01
N VAL A 59 -6.27 14.93 15.34
CA VAL A 59 -7.19 14.06 16.07
C VAL A 59 -8.20 14.93 16.80
N GLU A 60 -9.49 14.71 16.57
CA GLU A 60 -10.58 15.47 17.17
C GLU A 60 -11.53 14.56 17.95
N THR A 61 -11.91 14.96 19.16
CA THR A 61 -12.92 14.24 19.95
C THR A 61 -14.29 14.30 19.27
N LEU A 62 -14.94 13.13 19.16
CA LEU A 62 -16.31 12.96 18.66
C LEU A 62 -17.33 12.92 19.81
N THR A 63 -16.92 12.42 20.97
CA THR A 63 -17.73 12.38 22.20
C THR A 63 -16.97 13.04 23.35
N GLU A 64 -17.59 13.12 24.52
CA GLU A 64 -16.83 13.28 25.77
C GLU A 64 -15.80 12.14 25.86
N THR A 65 -14.53 12.51 26.04
CA THR A 65 -13.40 11.58 25.85
C THR A 65 -12.34 11.83 26.92
N ASP A 66 -11.94 10.76 27.60
CA ASP A 66 -10.83 10.75 28.54
C ASP A 66 -9.61 10.12 27.86
N ILE A 67 -8.46 10.80 27.97
CA ILE A 67 -7.24 10.45 27.26
C ILE A 67 -6.07 10.46 28.22
N LEU A 68 -5.32 9.37 28.25
CA LEU A 68 -4.03 9.27 28.91
C LEU A 68 -2.94 9.70 27.94
N GLU A 69 -2.15 10.70 28.30
CA GLU A 69 -0.98 11.15 27.54
C GLU A 69 0.31 10.61 28.16
N ILE A 70 1.13 9.95 27.34
CA ILE A 70 2.47 9.49 27.71
C ILE A 70 3.46 10.21 26.79
N ASN A 71 4.25 11.13 27.36
CA ASN A 71 5.29 11.83 26.61
C ASN A 71 6.44 10.86 26.23
N ARG A 72 7.27 11.26 25.27
CA ARG A 72 8.39 10.48 24.74
C ARG A 72 9.37 10.03 25.82
N ALA A 73 9.68 10.89 26.80
CA ALA A 73 10.66 10.58 27.83
C ALA A 73 10.16 9.48 28.77
N ASP A 74 8.88 9.55 29.15
CA ASP A 74 8.24 8.55 30.00
C ASP A 74 7.97 7.26 29.24
N LEU A 75 7.55 7.33 27.97
CA LEU A 75 7.42 6.16 27.12
C LEU A 75 8.77 5.43 26.93
N ALA A 76 9.87 6.18 26.79
CA ALA A 76 11.21 5.61 26.72
C ALA A 76 11.61 4.90 28.02
N LYS A 77 11.21 5.42 29.19
CA LYS A 77 11.40 4.71 30.48
C LYS A 77 10.60 3.40 30.49
N ILE A 78 9.32 3.45 30.12
CA ILE A 78 8.45 2.26 30.05
C ILE A 78 9.03 1.21 29.11
N ILE A 79 9.54 1.60 27.94
CA ILE A 79 10.13 0.65 26.98
C ILE A 79 11.41 0.01 27.51
N ARG A 80 12.24 0.78 28.25
CA ARG A 80 13.45 0.22 28.88
C ARG A 80 13.12 -0.81 29.95
N GLU A 81 12.07 -0.56 30.72
CA GLU A 81 11.60 -1.47 31.78
C GLU A 81 10.84 -2.68 31.19
N PHE A 82 10.04 -2.44 30.15
CA PHE A 82 9.21 -3.44 29.49
C PHE A 82 9.44 -3.43 27.96
N PRO A 83 10.50 -4.12 27.47
CA PRO A 83 10.83 -4.14 26.03
C PRO A 83 9.72 -4.70 25.12
N SER A 84 8.78 -5.47 25.67
CA SER A 84 7.59 -5.95 24.96
C SER A 84 6.70 -4.82 24.46
N VAL A 85 6.62 -3.69 25.18
CA VAL A 85 5.83 -2.51 24.79
C VAL A 85 6.28 -1.98 23.44
N SER A 86 7.61 -1.92 23.20
CA SER A 86 8.15 -1.49 21.91
C SER A 86 7.68 -2.40 20.77
N ARG A 87 7.65 -3.72 20.98
CA ARG A 87 7.18 -4.69 19.96
C ARG A 87 5.69 -4.49 19.63
N VAL A 88 4.87 -4.28 20.66
CA VAL A 88 3.44 -4.03 20.51
C VAL A 88 3.20 -2.71 19.74
N LEU A 89 3.85 -1.63 20.17
CA LEU A 89 3.74 -0.33 19.49
C LEU A 89 4.22 -0.39 18.03
N PHE A 90 5.30 -1.13 17.77
CA PHE A 90 5.81 -1.31 16.41
C PHE A 90 4.86 -2.14 15.53
N LYS A 91 4.20 -3.16 16.11
CA LYS A 91 3.15 -3.92 15.43
C LYS A 91 2.02 -2.99 14.97
N PHE A 92 1.49 -2.17 15.88
CA PHE A 92 0.42 -1.23 15.55
C PHE A 92 0.85 -0.16 14.53
N TYR A 93 2.08 0.36 14.65
CA TYR A 93 2.65 1.26 13.65
C TYR A 93 2.67 0.61 12.26
N ARG A 94 3.18 -0.62 12.15
CA ARG A 94 3.22 -1.37 10.88
C ARG A 94 1.83 -1.61 10.33
N GLU A 95 0.89 -2.06 11.15
CA GLU A 95 -0.49 -2.32 10.73
C GLU A 95 -1.14 -1.06 10.17
N ARG A 96 -0.96 0.09 10.82
CA ARG A 96 -1.55 1.35 10.36
C ARG A 96 -0.89 1.89 9.09
N VAL A 97 0.43 1.73 8.94
CA VAL A 97 1.13 2.08 7.70
C VAL A 97 0.63 1.24 6.53
N LEU A 98 0.51 -0.07 6.73
CA LEU A 98 0.04 -0.98 5.70
C LEU A 98 -1.44 -0.77 5.39
N ASP A 99 -2.30 -0.54 6.39
CA ASP A 99 -3.73 -0.24 6.14
C ASP A 99 -3.90 1.00 5.27
N ASN A 100 -3.13 2.06 5.55
CA ASN A 100 -3.15 3.28 4.74
C ASN A 100 -2.68 3.02 3.29
N LEU A 101 -1.66 2.18 3.11
CA LEU A 101 -1.19 1.79 1.78
C LEU A 101 -2.26 1.02 1.02
N LEU A 102 -2.88 0.00 1.66
CA LEU A 102 -3.93 -0.79 1.04
C LEU A 102 -5.15 0.07 0.71
N ALA A 103 -5.55 0.98 1.61
CA ALA A 103 -6.63 1.93 1.36
C ALA A 103 -6.36 2.84 0.15
N GLY A 104 -5.09 3.17 -0.12
CA GLY A 104 -4.69 3.94 -1.29
C GLY A 104 -4.61 3.11 -2.58
N SER A 105 -4.38 1.79 -2.48
CA SER A 105 -4.21 0.92 -3.64
C SER A 105 -5.54 0.65 -4.34
N ALA A 106 -5.59 0.82 -5.66
CA ALA A 106 -6.78 0.54 -6.46
C ALA A 106 -7.32 -0.89 -6.28
N LEU A 107 -6.45 -1.83 -5.88
CA LEU A 107 -6.83 -3.22 -5.61
C LEU A 107 -7.70 -3.39 -4.36
N PHE A 108 -7.50 -2.57 -3.32
CA PHE A 108 -8.13 -2.73 -2.01
C PHE A 108 -8.99 -1.53 -1.58
N GLN A 109 -9.18 -0.55 -2.46
CA GLN A 109 -9.97 0.66 -2.17
C GLN A 109 -11.43 0.37 -1.77
N THR A 110 -12.02 -0.73 -2.24
CA THR A 110 -13.40 -1.12 -1.91
C THR A 110 -13.52 -1.85 -0.57
N PHE A 111 -12.40 -2.25 0.03
CA PHE A 111 -12.38 -3.06 1.24
C PHE A 111 -12.62 -2.16 2.45
N SER A 112 -13.49 -2.60 3.36
CA SER A 112 -13.65 -2.00 4.67
C SER A 112 -12.35 -2.07 5.49
N PRO A 113 -12.16 -1.19 6.49
CA PRO A 113 -11.00 -1.26 7.38
C PRO A 113 -10.83 -2.63 8.05
N LYS A 114 -11.93 -3.33 8.34
CA LYS A 114 -11.89 -4.68 8.95
C LYS A 114 -11.33 -5.72 7.98
N GLU A 115 -11.73 -5.66 6.71
CA GLU A 115 -11.25 -6.60 5.69
C GLU A 115 -9.78 -6.35 5.37
N ARG A 116 -9.36 -5.08 5.21
CA ARG A 116 -7.95 -4.74 5.01
C ARG A 116 -7.07 -5.21 6.16
N ARG A 117 -7.52 -5.08 7.43
CA ARG A 117 -6.81 -5.65 8.58
C ARG A 117 -6.61 -7.16 8.48
N GLY A 118 -7.60 -7.90 7.95
CA GLY A 118 -7.47 -9.34 7.71
C GLY A 118 -6.40 -9.70 6.67
N ILE A 119 -6.07 -8.77 5.76
CA ILE A 119 -5.01 -8.92 4.76
C ILE A 119 -3.63 -8.64 5.38
N LEU A 120 -3.56 -7.77 6.40
CA LEU A 120 -2.29 -7.38 7.04
C LEU A 120 -1.54 -8.57 7.65
N GLU A 121 -2.26 -9.58 8.13
CA GLU A 121 -1.67 -10.81 8.67
C GLU A 121 -1.14 -11.75 7.56
N ALA A 122 -1.65 -11.59 6.34
CA ALA A 122 -1.35 -12.45 5.20
C ALA A 122 -0.22 -11.91 4.30
N VAL A 123 0.22 -10.68 4.52
CA VAL A 123 1.24 -10.03 3.69
C VAL A 123 2.62 -10.02 4.34
N ARG A 124 3.65 -9.99 3.50
CA ARG A 124 5.05 -9.89 3.91
C ARG A 124 5.68 -8.62 3.34
N LEU A 125 6.54 -7.97 4.10
CA LEU A 125 7.30 -6.82 3.62
C LEU A 125 8.64 -7.32 3.08
N GLU A 126 9.00 -6.92 1.87
CA GLU A 126 10.25 -7.26 1.21
C GLU A 126 10.96 -6.01 0.71
N GLU A 127 12.27 -5.97 0.88
CA GLU A 127 13.11 -4.84 0.50
C GLU A 127 13.96 -5.21 -0.72
N PHE A 128 13.99 -4.33 -1.70
CA PHE A 128 14.68 -4.50 -2.96
C PHE A 128 15.58 -3.29 -3.24
N PRO A 129 16.91 -3.46 -3.22
CA PRO A 129 17.84 -2.38 -3.56
C PRO A 129 17.66 -1.92 -5.01
N ALA A 130 18.04 -0.67 -5.29
CA ALA A 130 18.06 -0.14 -6.65
C ALA A 130 18.81 -1.08 -7.62
N GLY A 131 18.23 -1.30 -8.81
CA GLY A 131 18.76 -2.17 -9.86
C GLY A 131 18.41 -3.66 -9.71
N SER A 132 17.90 -4.10 -8.55
CA SER A 132 17.53 -5.50 -8.34
C SER A 132 16.33 -5.93 -9.19
N LEU A 133 16.36 -7.18 -9.67
CA LEU A 133 15.25 -7.79 -10.39
C LEU A 133 14.26 -8.37 -9.38
N VAL A 134 13.04 -7.84 -9.37
CA VAL A 134 11.96 -8.25 -8.46
C VAL A 134 11.19 -9.44 -9.04
N MET A 135 10.95 -9.41 -10.35
CA MET A 135 10.31 -10.49 -11.10
C MET A 135 11.00 -10.66 -12.44
N GLU A 136 11.10 -11.90 -12.90
CA GLU A 136 11.68 -12.26 -14.19
C GLU A 136 10.59 -12.77 -15.14
N GLU A 137 10.57 -12.27 -16.37
CA GLU A 137 9.69 -12.77 -17.42
C GLU A 137 9.92 -14.28 -17.66
N GLY A 138 8.84 -15.04 -17.81
CA GLY A 138 8.90 -16.49 -18.01
C GLY A 138 9.00 -17.31 -16.72
N ALA A 139 9.30 -16.70 -15.57
CA ALA A 139 9.28 -17.41 -14.29
C ALA A 139 7.84 -17.80 -13.88
N PRO A 140 7.64 -18.83 -13.03
CA PRO A 140 6.34 -19.10 -12.43
C PRO A 140 5.79 -17.93 -11.61
N GLY A 141 4.47 -17.75 -11.62
CA GLY A 141 3.81 -16.73 -10.81
C GLY A 141 3.24 -17.28 -9.51
N ASP A 142 3.80 -16.86 -8.37
CA ASP A 142 3.47 -17.35 -7.03
C ASP A 142 3.01 -16.25 -6.07
N CYS A 143 3.08 -14.98 -6.48
CA CYS A 143 2.70 -13.83 -5.68
C CYS A 143 2.29 -12.61 -6.52
N LEU A 144 1.70 -11.64 -5.82
CA LEU A 144 1.47 -10.28 -6.25
C LEU A 144 2.24 -9.34 -5.30
N TYR A 145 2.76 -8.22 -5.82
CA TYR A 145 3.34 -7.16 -5.01
C TYR A 145 2.53 -5.88 -5.10
N VAL A 146 2.46 -5.15 -3.99
CA VAL A 146 2.02 -3.75 -3.93
C VAL A 146 3.22 -2.89 -3.53
N LEU A 147 3.48 -1.81 -4.25
CA LEU A 147 4.60 -0.91 -3.99
C LEU A 147 4.31 -0.05 -2.75
N LYS A 148 5.03 -0.26 -1.65
CA LYS A 148 4.92 0.58 -0.45
C LYS A 148 5.74 1.86 -0.58
N SER A 149 6.94 1.75 -1.12
CA SER A 149 7.82 2.88 -1.39
C SER A 149 8.77 2.51 -2.52
N GLY A 150 9.37 3.52 -3.15
CA GLY A 150 10.28 3.31 -4.26
C GLY A 150 9.60 3.46 -5.63
N GLU A 151 10.24 2.93 -6.66
CA GLU A 151 9.78 2.98 -8.05
C GLU A 151 10.36 1.79 -8.80
N VAL A 152 9.52 1.12 -9.59
CA VAL A 152 9.93 -0.05 -10.38
C VAL A 152 9.57 0.15 -11.84
N GLU A 153 10.39 -0.40 -12.71
CA GLU A 153 10.15 -0.46 -14.13
C GLU A 153 9.68 -1.85 -14.51
N VAL A 154 8.59 -1.90 -15.29
CA VAL A 154 8.08 -3.11 -15.93
C VAL A 154 8.56 -3.12 -17.37
N PHE A 155 9.20 -4.20 -17.80
CA PHE A 155 9.72 -4.34 -19.16
C PHE A 155 9.61 -5.77 -19.66
N THR A 156 9.67 -5.94 -20.98
CA THR A 156 9.76 -7.25 -21.64
C THR A 156 10.96 -7.26 -22.57
N LEU A 157 11.37 -8.45 -23.03
CA LEU A 157 12.42 -8.59 -24.03
C LEU A 157 11.78 -8.84 -25.40
N GLY A 158 12.19 -8.07 -26.39
CA GLY A 158 11.80 -8.25 -27.78
C GLY A 158 12.53 -9.41 -28.45
N ARG A 159 12.38 -9.52 -29.77
CA ARG A 159 12.90 -10.68 -30.53
C ARG A 159 14.43 -10.69 -30.61
N GLU A 160 15.06 -9.53 -30.53
CA GLU A 160 16.52 -9.35 -30.59
C GLU A 160 17.10 -9.14 -29.18
N ASN A 161 16.37 -9.57 -28.15
CA ASN A 161 16.71 -9.39 -26.74
C ASN A 161 16.81 -7.91 -26.32
N GLU A 162 16.20 -7.02 -27.09
CA GLU A 162 16.09 -5.60 -26.80
C GLU A 162 15.08 -5.37 -25.68
N LYS A 163 15.42 -4.49 -24.74
CA LYS A 163 14.55 -4.16 -23.63
C LYS A 163 13.43 -3.23 -24.09
N ILE A 164 12.19 -3.67 -23.97
CA ILE A 164 10.99 -2.89 -24.30
C ILE A 164 10.31 -2.45 -22.99
N PRO A 165 10.37 -1.15 -22.62
CA PRO A 165 9.71 -0.65 -21.42
C PRO A 165 8.19 -0.70 -21.60
N LEU A 166 7.47 -1.16 -20.59
CA LEU A 166 6.00 -1.29 -20.60
C LEU A 166 5.33 -0.26 -19.68
N ALA A 167 5.89 -0.05 -18.50
CA ALA A 167 5.37 0.90 -17.51
C ALA A 167 6.42 1.22 -16.45
N VAL A 168 6.19 2.32 -15.73
CA VAL A 168 6.87 2.64 -14.48
C VAL A 168 5.81 2.72 -13.39
N LEU A 169 6.01 2.00 -12.29
CA LEU A 169 5.07 1.90 -11.18
C LEU A 169 5.65 2.57 -9.93
N LYS A 170 4.77 3.23 -9.17
CA LYS A 170 5.09 4.01 -7.96
C LYS A 170 4.27 3.54 -6.76
N GLU A 171 4.46 4.19 -5.62
CA GLU A 171 3.75 3.89 -4.38
C GLU A 171 2.22 3.74 -4.59
N GLY A 172 1.66 2.65 -4.08
CA GLY A 172 0.25 2.26 -4.21
C GLY A 172 -0.07 1.39 -5.43
N ASP A 173 0.77 1.40 -6.47
CA ASP A 173 0.62 0.52 -7.63
C ASP A 173 0.95 -0.93 -7.27
N TYR A 174 0.45 -1.87 -8.08
CA TYR A 174 0.69 -3.30 -7.91
C TYR A 174 1.12 -3.97 -9.21
N PHE A 175 1.69 -5.18 -9.10
CA PHE A 175 2.07 -6.02 -10.24
C PHE A 175 2.15 -7.50 -9.88
N GLY A 176 2.12 -8.35 -10.90
CA GLY A 176 2.21 -9.81 -10.77
C GLY A 176 0.85 -10.52 -10.84
N GLU A 177 -0.24 -9.78 -10.95
CA GLU A 177 -1.61 -10.27 -11.04
C GLU A 177 -1.87 -11.16 -12.25
N ILE A 178 -1.23 -10.86 -13.38
CA ILE A 178 -1.49 -11.55 -14.66
C ILE A 178 -1.24 -13.06 -14.51
N SER A 179 -0.12 -13.44 -13.91
CA SER A 179 0.23 -14.84 -13.72
C SER A 179 -0.69 -15.53 -12.71
N LEU A 180 -1.11 -14.82 -11.66
CA LEU A 180 -2.00 -15.38 -10.65
C LEU A 180 -3.39 -15.67 -11.20
N LEU A 181 -3.92 -14.77 -12.04
CA LEU A 181 -5.25 -14.90 -12.66
C LEU A 181 -5.27 -15.89 -13.81
N THR A 182 -4.26 -15.86 -14.68
CA THR A 182 -4.27 -16.65 -15.93
C THR A 182 -3.59 -18.01 -15.80
N GLY A 183 -2.85 -18.24 -14.71
CA GLY A 183 -1.99 -19.42 -14.54
C GLY A 183 -0.78 -19.46 -15.46
N ARG A 184 -0.57 -18.43 -16.30
CA ARG A 184 0.59 -18.33 -17.20
C ARG A 184 1.82 -17.87 -16.43
N PRO A 185 3.04 -18.17 -16.93
CA PRO A 185 4.27 -17.57 -16.39
C PRO A 185 4.24 -16.04 -16.40
N ARG A 186 5.18 -15.42 -15.68
CA ARG A 186 5.35 -13.96 -15.62
C ARG A 186 5.46 -13.42 -17.05
N THR A 187 4.58 -12.47 -17.38
CA THR A 187 4.52 -11.90 -18.74
C THR A 187 5.45 -10.71 -18.93
N ALA A 188 6.17 -10.29 -17.91
CA ALA A 188 7.12 -9.18 -17.95
C ALA A 188 8.09 -9.31 -16.78
N SER A 189 9.26 -8.71 -16.95
CA SER A 189 10.23 -8.51 -15.89
C SER A 189 9.95 -7.20 -15.14
N VAL A 190 10.32 -7.15 -13.87
CA VAL A 190 10.18 -5.97 -13.02
C VAL A 190 11.50 -5.70 -12.31
N ARG A 191 12.02 -4.48 -12.43
CA ARG A 191 13.28 -4.05 -11.80
C ARG A 191 13.08 -2.82 -10.93
N ALA A 192 13.71 -2.80 -9.77
CA ALA A 192 13.76 -1.63 -8.90
C ALA A 192 14.59 -0.51 -9.56
N LEU A 193 14.02 0.69 -9.74
CA LEU A 193 14.74 1.88 -10.22
C LEU A 193 15.43 2.63 -9.08
N ARG A 194 14.90 2.50 -7.87
CA ARG A 194 15.45 2.97 -6.60
C ARG A 194 15.18 1.92 -5.52
N ASP A 195 15.70 2.11 -4.32
CA ASP A 195 15.37 1.23 -3.20
C ASP A 195 13.85 1.19 -3.00
N CYS A 196 13.31 -0.03 -2.98
CA CYS A 196 11.88 -0.29 -2.92
C CYS A 196 11.54 -1.12 -1.69
N GLU A 197 10.43 -0.78 -1.05
CA GLU A 197 9.74 -1.67 -0.13
C GLU A 197 8.45 -2.17 -0.79
N LEU A 198 8.25 -3.48 -0.80
CA LEU A 198 7.12 -4.13 -1.44
C LEU A 198 6.33 -4.93 -0.42
N VAL A 199 5.01 -4.86 -0.53
CA VAL A 199 4.10 -5.74 0.19
C VAL A 199 3.81 -6.94 -0.69
N ARG A 200 4.34 -8.10 -0.32
CA ARG A 200 4.13 -9.39 -0.97
C ARG A 200 2.83 -10.03 -0.48
N LEU A 201 1.99 -10.44 -1.41
CA LEU A 201 0.82 -11.27 -1.20
C LEU A 201 1.00 -12.59 -1.96
N ASP A 202 1.14 -13.70 -1.23
CA ASP A 202 1.31 -15.02 -1.86
C ASP A 202 0.03 -15.50 -2.54
N LYS A 203 0.18 -16.37 -3.54
CA LYS A 203 -0.94 -16.91 -4.33
C LYS A 203 -2.05 -17.49 -3.47
N LYS A 204 -1.72 -18.25 -2.43
CA LYS A 204 -2.73 -18.84 -1.52
C LYS A 204 -3.62 -17.77 -0.88
N GLU A 205 -3.02 -16.68 -0.43
CA GLU A 205 -3.75 -15.58 0.22
C GLU A 205 -4.48 -14.71 -0.81
N PHE A 206 -3.89 -14.51 -1.98
CA PHE A 206 -4.57 -13.89 -3.12
C PHE A 206 -5.83 -14.67 -3.53
N ASP A 207 -5.73 -15.99 -3.72
CA ASP A 207 -6.85 -16.86 -4.09
C ASP A 207 -7.95 -16.81 -3.01
N ARG A 208 -7.56 -16.75 -1.72
CA ARG A 208 -8.49 -16.58 -0.59
C ARG A 208 -9.21 -15.23 -0.65
N ILE A 209 -8.48 -14.13 -0.87
CA ILE A 209 -9.06 -12.78 -0.98
C ILE A 209 -10.03 -12.71 -2.15
N VAL A 210 -9.64 -13.20 -3.32
CA VAL A 210 -10.47 -13.25 -4.52
C VAL A 210 -11.77 -14.04 -4.30
N THR A 211 -11.69 -15.14 -3.55
CA THR A 211 -12.86 -15.96 -3.21
C THR A 211 -13.82 -15.23 -2.26
N LEU A 212 -13.28 -14.52 -1.26
CA LEU A 212 -14.08 -13.78 -0.29
C LEU A 212 -14.63 -12.46 -0.84
N HIS A 213 -13.93 -11.86 -1.80
CA HIS A 213 -14.20 -10.55 -2.38
C HIS A 213 -14.21 -10.63 -3.91
N PRO A 214 -15.27 -11.16 -4.54
CA PRO A 214 -15.34 -11.30 -6.00
C PRO A 214 -15.24 -9.97 -6.76
N GLU A 215 -15.60 -8.85 -6.14
CA GLU A 215 -15.44 -7.49 -6.70
C GLU A 215 -13.99 -7.15 -7.05
N THR A 216 -13.03 -7.71 -6.31
CA THR A 216 -11.60 -7.57 -6.56
C THR A 216 -11.20 -8.13 -7.93
N LEU A 217 -11.88 -9.19 -8.39
CA LEU A 217 -11.61 -9.77 -9.72
C LEU A 217 -11.88 -8.78 -10.84
N ARG A 218 -12.97 -8.00 -10.77
CA ARG A 218 -13.27 -7.01 -11.83
C ARG A 218 -12.18 -5.94 -11.92
N VAL A 219 -11.65 -5.49 -10.78
CA VAL A 219 -10.54 -4.53 -10.76
C VAL A 219 -9.29 -5.12 -11.43
N LEU A 220 -8.98 -6.37 -11.10
CA LEU A 220 -7.82 -7.09 -11.64
C LEU A 220 -7.98 -7.39 -13.13
N GLU A 221 -9.16 -7.80 -13.58
CA GLU A 221 -9.48 -8.04 -15.00
C GLU A 221 -9.33 -6.77 -15.84
N ASN A 222 -9.84 -5.64 -15.35
CA ASN A 222 -9.66 -4.34 -16.02
C ASN A 222 -8.18 -3.95 -16.12
N SER A 223 -7.41 -4.17 -15.05
CA SER A 223 -5.96 -3.91 -15.06
C SER A 223 -5.21 -4.82 -16.03
N LEU A 224 -5.55 -6.12 -16.04
CA LEU A 224 -5.01 -7.12 -16.95
C LEU A 224 -5.23 -6.71 -18.41
N GLN A 225 -6.46 -6.31 -18.76
CA GLN A 225 -6.79 -5.89 -20.11
C GLN A 225 -5.95 -4.67 -20.53
N ALA A 226 -5.90 -3.62 -19.70
CA ALA A 226 -5.14 -2.41 -19.98
C ALA A 226 -3.63 -2.71 -20.17
N ARG A 227 -3.06 -3.58 -19.34
CA ARG A 227 -1.63 -3.96 -19.41
C ARG A 227 -1.33 -4.83 -20.62
N LEU A 228 -2.20 -5.78 -20.96
CA LEU A 228 -2.02 -6.62 -22.14
C LEU A 228 -2.11 -5.80 -23.42
N GLU A 229 -3.09 -4.90 -23.52
CA GLU A 229 -3.19 -3.98 -24.64
C GLU A 229 -1.96 -3.07 -24.74
N SER A 230 -1.47 -2.54 -23.61
CA SER A 230 -0.23 -1.76 -23.59
C SER A 230 0.95 -2.57 -24.12
N LYS A 231 1.11 -3.81 -23.65
CA LYS A 231 2.18 -4.71 -24.14
C LYS A 231 2.06 -4.97 -25.64
N LEU A 232 0.87 -5.27 -26.15
CA LEU A 232 0.64 -5.53 -27.58
C LEU A 232 0.91 -4.30 -28.45
N ARG A 233 0.55 -3.10 -27.97
CA ARG A 233 0.89 -1.83 -28.64
C ARG A 233 2.39 -1.60 -28.69
N MET A 234 3.10 -1.78 -27.58
CA MET A 234 4.56 -1.60 -27.52
C MET A 234 5.32 -2.64 -28.37
N LEU A 235 4.75 -3.84 -28.55
CA LEU A 235 5.28 -4.87 -29.45
C LEU A 235 4.92 -4.65 -30.94
N GLY A 236 4.19 -3.57 -31.26
CA GLY A 236 3.80 -3.25 -32.63
C GLY A 236 2.78 -4.21 -33.26
N VAL A 237 2.05 -4.98 -32.44
CA VAL A 237 1.04 -5.95 -32.90
C VAL A 237 -0.23 -5.22 -33.37
N PHE A 238 -0.55 -4.09 -32.74
CA PHE A 238 -1.51 -3.12 -33.27
C PHE A 238 -0.73 -2.05 -34.03
N ARG A 239 -0.53 -2.24 -35.34
CA ARG A 239 -0.27 -1.10 -36.23
C ARG A 239 -1.58 -0.34 -36.33
N ASP A 240 -1.56 0.97 -36.04
CA ASP A 240 -2.62 1.85 -36.49
C ASP A 240 -2.87 1.54 -37.98
N SER A 241 -4.06 1.03 -38.26
CA SER A 241 -4.50 0.90 -39.65
C SER A 241 -4.45 2.33 -40.21
N PRO A 242 -3.70 2.60 -41.30
CA PRO A 242 -3.69 3.94 -41.84
C PRO A 242 -5.13 4.31 -42.13
N ALA A 243 -5.54 5.46 -41.59
CA ALA A 243 -6.84 6.05 -41.87
C ALA A 243 -7.06 5.96 -43.39
N LYS A 244 -8.27 5.57 -43.79
CA LYS A 244 -8.70 5.64 -45.19
C LYS A 244 -8.68 7.10 -45.64
N GLU A 245 -7.50 7.60 -46.00
CA GLU A 245 -7.35 8.73 -46.90
C GLU A 245 -7.45 8.17 -48.32
N GLY A 246 -8.48 8.61 -49.03
CA GLY A 246 -8.56 8.48 -50.48
C GLY A 246 -9.15 7.16 -50.98
N MET A 247 -10.46 7.13 -51.18
CA MET A 247 -11.02 6.52 -52.40
C MET A 247 -12.30 7.26 -52.78
N ILE A 248 -12.09 8.22 -53.69
CA ILE A 248 -12.94 8.71 -54.80
C ILE A 248 -14.37 9.12 -54.46
#